data_AF-A0A2N5CWR7-F1
#
_entry.id   AF-A0A2N5CWR7-F1
#
_cell.length_a   1.000
_cell.length_b   1.000
_cell.length_c   1.000
_cell.angle_alpha   90.00
_cell.angle_beta   90.00
_cell.angle_gamma   90.00
#
_symmetry.space_group_name_H-M   'P 1'
#
loop_
_entity.id
_entity.type
_entity.pdbx_description
1 polymer ?
#
loop_
_entity_poly.entity_id
_entity_poly.type
_entity_poly.pdbx_seq_one_letter_code
_entity_poly.pdbx_strand_id
1 'polypeptide(L)'
;MVLAAGAHSGVALARPAAVQAIDEARAEAAMARVETVSGLVNQSSSSLAGINARLLANPDDAEGMRALSESLERARVQAADAAAKLQALPAWKGDTDGDRLLDKSTKDATSFAVSTAAAITELQRLVNAARAGDKAAVRQGVVVLLRNLSKMIEGQALNARSRAALMTPGSSDREMTFTQANLYDGVAAAMPYLYGQVDASSTAGKVRQAQAAAQETIAVGRKRLDAEIEADRLEFKGAPPQALTKTHQIQTDLFASLARSVEILGGMADKIEAGGERTALAQDLTAMKAEEDKQQVMVREQIALGAQMVRGAR
;
A
#
# COMPACT_ATOMS: atom_id res chain seq x y z
N MET A 1 4.60 -12.67 -12.21
CA MET A 1 5.84 -13.48 -12.16
C MET A 1 6.29 -13.51 -10.70
N VAL A 2 5.86 -14.54 -9.97
CA VAL A 2 6.15 -14.70 -8.54
C VAL A 2 7.47 -15.44 -8.40
N LEU A 3 8.48 -14.78 -7.82
CA LEU A 3 9.74 -15.41 -7.49
C LEU A 3 9.58 -16.12 -6.14
N ALA A 4 9.37 -17.43 -6.19
CA ALA A 4 9.63 -18.30 -5.05
C ALA A 4 11.15 -18.37 -4.86
N ALA A 5 11.66 -17.69 -3.84
CA ALA A 5 13.00 -17.90 -3.32
C ALA A 5 12.89 -17.92 -1.79
N GLY A 6 13.10 -19.10 -1.23
CA GLY A 6 12.93 -19.39 0.19
C GLY A 6 12.83 -20.90 0.40
N ALA A 7 13.79 -21.65 -0.13
CA ALA A 7 13.96 -23.06 0.17
C ALA A 7 15.26 -23.19 0.97
N HIS A 8 15.15 -23.19 2.30
CA HIS A 8 16.19 -23.73 3.17
C HIS A 8 15.95 -25.21 3.40
N SER A 9 17.03 -25.95 3.22
CA SER A 9 17.13 -27.39 3.06
C SER A 9 16.89 -28.12 4.38
N GLY A 10 15.65 -28.25 4.82
CA GLY A 10 15.26 -29.21 5.85
C GLY A 10 14.85 -30.54 5.19
N VAL A 11 15.49 -31.65 5.59
CA VAL A 11 15.21 -33.02 5.09
C VAL A 11 13.70 -33.27 4.96
N ALA A 12 13.19 -33.20 3.73
CA ALA A 12 11.79 -33.45 3.43
C ALA A 12 11.58 -34.96 3.42
N LEU A 13 11.02 -35.51 4.51
CA LEU A 13 10.19 -36.71 4.40
C LEU A 13 9.17 -36.43 3.30
N ALA A 14 9.22 -37.20 2.21
CA ALA A 14 8.37 -37.00 1.04
C ALA A 14 6.91 -36.89 1.48
N ARG A 15 6.35 -35.67 1.44
CA ARG A 15 4.92 -35.46 1.70
C ARG A 15 4.15 -36.20 0.61
N PRO A 16 2.98 -36.80 0.91
CA PRO A 16 2.16 -37.45 -0.10
C PRO A 16 1.85 -36.46 -1.24
N ALA A 17 1.97 -36.89 -2.50
CA ALA A 17 1.73 -36.04 -3.67
C ALA A 17 0.37 -35.33 -3.65
N ALA A 18 -0.65 -35.93 -3.05
CA ALA A 18 -1.96 -35.32 -2.85
C ALA A 18 -1.94 -34.12 -1.89
N VAL A 19 -1.12 -34.15 -0.83
CA VAL A 19 -0.95 -33.04 0.11
C VAL A 19 -0.18 -31.91 -0.56
N GLN A 20 0.84 -32.24 -1.35
CA GLN A 20 1.61 -31.26 -2.11
C GLN A 20 0.77 -30.57 -3.20
N ALA A 21 -0.07 -31.31 -3.92
CA ALA A 21 -0.98 -30.75 -4.92
C ALA A 21 -2.06 -29.85 -4.30
N ILE A 22 -2.53 -30.16 -3.09
CA ILE A 22 -3.48 -29.31 -2.34
C ILE A 22 -2.80 -28.00 -1.90
N ASP A 23 -1.55 -28.07 -1.42
CA ASP A 23 -0.77 -26.89 -1.03
C ASP A 23 -0.45 -25.99 -2.23
N GLU A 24 -0.12 -26.57 -3.38
CA GLU A 24 0.13 -25.85 -4.65
C GLU A 24 -1.15 -25.18 -5.19
N ALA A 25 -2.26 -25.92 -5.28
CA ALA A 25 -3.53 -25.36 -5.75
C ALA A 25 -4.06 -24.22 -4.84
N ARG A 26 -3.83 -24.35 -3.52
CA ARG A 26 -4.16 -23.28 -2.57
C ARG A 26 -3.27 -22.05 -2.76
N ALA A 27 -1.96 -22.25 -2.95
CA ALA A 27 -1.04 -21.15 -3.22
C ALA A 27 -1.41 -20.41 -4.51
N GLU A 28 -1.75 -21.14 -5.58
CA GLU A 28 -2.25 -20.56 -6.83
C GLU A 28 -3.53 -19.76 -6.64
N ALA A 29 -4.50 -20.31 -5.92
CA ALA A 29 -5.75 -19.62 -5.60
C ALA A 29 -5.51 -18.34 -4.77
N ALA A 30 -4.57 -18.39 -3.81
CA ALA A 30 -4.20 -17.23 -2.99
C ALA A 30 -3.53 -16.14 -3.84
N MET A 31 -2.61 -16.52 -4.73
CA MET A 31 -1.97 -15.60 -5.67
C MET A 31 -3.00 -14.94 -6.59
N ALA A 32 -3.87 -15.73 -7.23
CA ALA A 32 -4.93 -15.22 -8.09
C ALA A 32 -5.88 -14.27 -7.33
N ARG A 33 -6.16 -14.57 -6.06
CA ARG A 33 -6.97 -13.70 -5.19
C ARG A 33 -6.29 -12.36 -4.93
N VAL A 34 -5.00 -12.37 -4.59
CA VAL A 34 -4.23 -11.13 -4.38
C VAL A 34 -4.11 -10.32 -5.65
N GLU A 35 -3.86 -10.95 -6.80
CA GLU A 35 -3.82 -10.27 -8.09
C GLU A 35 -5.17 -9.63 -8.43
N THR A 36 -6.26 -10.35 -8.21
CA THR A 36 -7.62 -9.83 -8.40
C THR A 36 -7.90 -8.64 -7.49
N VAL A 37 -7.66 -8.79 -6.17
CA VAL A 37 -7.90 -7.72 -5.19
C VAL A 37 -7.04 -6.50 -5.50
N SER A 38 -5.75 -6.68 -5.76
CA SER A 38 -4.82 -5.60 -6.09
C SER A 38 -5.20 -4.91 -7.40
N GLY A 39 -5.60 -5.69 -8.40
CA GLY A 39 -6.09 -5.19 -9.69
C GLY A 39 -7.34 -4.31 -9.53
N LEU A 40 -8.30 -4.73 -8.72
CA LEU A 40 -9.54 -3.97 -8.47
C LEU A 40 -9.29 -2.72 -7.60
N VAL A 41 -8.40 -2.79 -6.61
CA VAL A 41 -7.94 -1.63 -5.83
C VAL A 41 -7.24 -0.61 -6.75
N ASN A 42 -6.39 -1.08 -7.67
CA ASN A 42 -5.72 -0.23 -8.66
C ASN A 42 -6.69 0.37 -9.67
N GLN A 43 -7.70 -0.38 -10.12
CA GLN A 43 -8.78 0.14 -10.96
C GLN A 43 -9.55 1.25 -10.23
N SER A 44 -9.93 1.01 -8.97
CA SER A 44 -10.63 2.01 -8.15
C SER A 44 -9.77 3.26 -7.92
N SER A 45 -8.48 3.10 -7.61
CA SER A 45 -7.56 4.22 -7.40
C SER A 45 -7.29 5.02 -8.69
N SER A 46 -7.10 4.32 -9.82
CA SER A 46 -6.87 4.96 -11.13
C SER A 46 -8.08 5.73 -11.63
N SER A 47 -9.30 5.33 -11.24
CA SER A 47 -10.52 6.08 -11.56
C SER A 47 -10.47 7.53 -11.06
N LEU A 48 -9.78 7.78 -9.94
CA LEU A 48 -9.59 9.12 -9.38
C LEU A 48 -8.50 9.92 -10.12
N ALA A 49 -7.41 9.26 -10.52
CA ALA A 49 -6.26 9.90 -11.16
C ALA A 49 -6.60 10.55 -12.52
N GLY A 50 -7.63 10.04 -13.22
CA GLY A 50 -8.11 10.58 -14.49
C GLY A 50 -8.98 11.85 -14.38
N ILE A 51 -9.31 12.32 -13.17
CA ILE A 51 -10.17 13.49 -12.96
C ILE A 51 -9.32 14.76 -13.02
N ASN A 52 -9.56 15.61 -14.02
CA ASN A 52 -8.92 16.93 -14.09
C ASN A 52 -9.59 17.92 -13.11
N ALA A 53 -9.18 17.84 -11.85
CA ALA A 53 -9.63 18.70 -10.76
C ALA A 53 -9.50 20.21 -11.03
N ARG A 54 -8.57 20.63 -11.89
CA ARG A 54 -8.35 22.06 -12.19
C ARG A 54 -9.57 22.72 -12.82
N LEU A 55 -10.42 21.94 -13.50
CA LEU A 55 -11.64 22.43 -14.13
C LEU A 55 -12.65 22.96 -13.09
N LEU A 56 -12.60 22.51 -11.83
CA LEU A 56 -13.43 23.09 -10.77
C LEU A 56 -13.04 24.52 -10.39
N ALA A 57 -11.81 24.95 -10.69
CA ALA A 57 -11.37 26.31 -10.38
C ALA A 57 -11.97 27.35 -11.32
N ASN A 58 -12.57 26.92 -12.44
CA ASN A 58 -13.24 27.79 -13.40
C ASN A 58 -14.66 27.27 -13.72
N PRO A 59 -15.62 27.41 -12.79
CA PRO A 59 -16.97 26.89 -12.97
C PRO A 59 -17.76 27.55 -14.11
N ASP A 60 -17.30 28.71 -14.59
CA ASP A 60 -17.90 29.46 -15.71
C ASP A 60 -17.51 28.88 -17.08
N ASP A 61 -16.49 28.00 -17.14
CA ASP A 61 -16.14 27.24 -18.33
C ASP A 61 -17.12 26.07 -18.53
N ALA A 62 -18.19 26.31 -19.29
CA ALA A 62 -19.23 25.33 -19.55
C ALA A 62 -18.72 24.06 -20.24
N GLU A 63 -17.72 24.16 -21.13
CA GLU A 63 -17.16 23.01 -21.83
C GLU A 63 -16.25 22.20 -20.89
N GLY A 64 -15.41 22.87 -20.12
CA GLY A 64 -14.59 22.25 -19.08
C GLY A 64 -15.43 21.53 -18.03
N MET A 65 -16.50 22.16 -17.53
CA MET A 65 -17.39 21.55 -16.54
C MET A 65 -18.19 20.37 -17.10
N ARG A 66 -18.54 20.39 -18.39
CA ARG A 66 -19.12 19.23 -19.10
C ARG A 66 -18.11 18.08 -19.18
N ALA A 67 -16.88 18.35 -19.62
CA ALA A 67 -15.83 17.34 -19.71
C ALA A 67 -15.48 16.74 -18.34
N LEU A 68 -15.46 17.55 -17.28
CA LEU A 68 -15.29 17.10 -15.90
C LEU A 68 -16.44 16.16 -15.47
N SER A 69 -17.69 16.53 -15.75
CA SER A 69 -18.86 15.71 -15.45
C SER A 69 -18.82 14.34 -16.15
N GLU A 70 -18.43 14.33 -17.43
CA GLU A 70 -18.26 13.09 -18.20
C GLU A 70 -17.11 12.22 -17.65
N SER A 71 -16.00 12.84 -17.23
CA SER A 71 -14.88 12.12 -16.60
C SER A 71 -15.29 11.50 -15.25
N LEU A 72 -16.04 12.25 -14.43
CA LEU A 72 -16.57 11.77 -13.16
C LEU A 72 -17.54 10.61 -13.34
N GLU A 73 -18.40 10.66 -14.35
CA GLU A 73 -19.31 9.54 -14.64
C GLU A 73 -18.55 8.27 -15.03
N ARG A 74 -17.52 8.39 -15.89
CA ARG A 74 -16.65 7.25 -16.21
C ARG A 74 -15.93 6.71 -14.97
N ALA A 75 -15.39 7.59 -14.14
CA ALA A 75 -14.73 7.22 -12.90
C ALA A 75 -15.70 6.51 -11.94
N ARG A 76 -16.93 7.00 -11.82
CA ARG A 76 -17.99 6.43 -10.98
C ARG A 76 -18.32 5.01 -11.42
N VAL A 77 -18.53 4.79 -12.72
CA VAL A 77 -18.81 3.47 -13.29
C VAL A 77 -17.65 2.51 -13.01
N GLN A 78 -16.40 2.95 -13.23
CA GLN A 78 -15.21 2.13 -12.98
C GLN A 78 -15.04 1.76 -11.50
N ALA A 79 -15.23 2.71 -10.58
CA ALA A 79 -15.11 2.48 -9.15
C ALA A 79 -16.26 1.59 -8.62
N ALA A 80 -17.48 1.80 -9.11
CA ALA A 80 -18.64 0.99 -8.76
C ALA A 80 -18.51 -0.45 -9.26
N ASP A 81 -18.02 -0.65 -10.48
CA ASP A 81 -17.70 -1.96 -11.03
C ASP A 81 -16.63 -2.69 -10.20
N ALA A 82 -15.55 -1.99 -9.82
CA ALA A 82 -14.52 -2.56 -8.93
C ALA A 82 -15.10 -2.95 -7.57
N ALA A 83 -15.93 -2.10 -6.96
CA ALA A 83 -16.61 -2.38 -5.70
C ALA A 83 -17.55 -3.59 -5.80
N ALA A 84 -18.36 -3.67 -6.86
CA ALA A 84 -19.28 -4.78 -7.08
C ALA A 84 -18.52 -6.11 -7.27
N LYS A 85 -17.43 -6.10 -8.05
CA LYS A 85 -16.57 -7.28 -8.23
C LYS A 85 -15.94 -7.73 -6.92
N LEU A 86 -15.44 -6.80 -6.10
CA LEU A 86 -14.88 -7.10 -4.77
C LEU A 86 -15.95 -7.65 -3.81
N GLN A 87 -17.18 -7.12 -3.84
CA GLN A 87 -18.31 -7.63 -3.04
C GLN A 87 -18.77 -9.03 -3.46
N ALA A 88 -18.68 -9.34 -4.76
CA ALA A 88 -19.05 -10.63 -5.32
C ALA A 88 -18.00 -11.72 -5.05
N LEU A 89 -16.80 -11.35 -4.60
CA LEU A 89 -15.77 -12.31 -4.26
C LEU A 89 -16.23 -13.17 -3.06
N PRO A 90 -16.15 -14.52 -3.16
CA PRO A 90 -16.48 -15.37 -2.04
C PRO A 90 -15.54 -15.12 -0.87
N ALA A 91 -16.03 -15.32 0.35
CA ALA A 91 -15.20 -15.27 1.56
C ALA A 91 -14.03 -16.25 1.42
N TRP A 92 -12.83 -15.79 1.78
CA TRP A 92 -11.66 -16.66 1.75
C TRP A 92 -11.73 -17.62 2.93
N LYS A 93 -11.58 -18.92 2.67
CA LYS A 93 -11.67 -19.97 3.69
C LYS A 93 -10.27 -20.42 4.08
N GLY A 94 -10.04 -20.54 5.37
CA GLY A 94 -8.82 -21.10 5.95
C GLY A 94 -8.43 -20.40 7.25
N ASP A 95 -7.57 -21.07 8.02
CA ASP A 95 -7.27 -20.68 9.41
C ASP A 95 -5.81 -20.25 9.60
N THR A 96 -5.00 -20.25 8.55
CA THR A 96 -3.62 -19.76 8.66
C THR A 96 -3.60 -18.25 8.79
N ASP A 97 -2.51 -17.69 9.31
CA ASP A 97 -2.35 -16.24 9.39
C ASP A 97 -2.39 -15.58 7.99
N GLY A 98 -1.89 -16.27 6.96
CA GLY A 98 -2.01 -15.82 5.57
C GLY A 98 -3.47 -15.77 5.11
N ASP A 99 -4.27 -16.79 5.41
CA ASP A 99 -5.70 -16.82 5.06
C ASP A 99 -6.49 -15.70 5.72
N ARG A 100 -6.24 -15.47 7.02
CA ARG A 100 -6.89 -14.38 7.77
C ARG A 100 -6.53 -13.01 7.20
N LEU A 101 -5.29 -12.82 6.75
CA LEU A 101 -4.86 -11.60 6.10
C LEU A 101 -5.47 -11.41 4.72
N LEU A 102 -5.60 -12.49 3.92
CA LEU A 102 -6.27 -12.44 2.62
C LEU A 102 -7.77 -12.11 2.74
N ASP A 103 -8.43 -12.71 3.73
CA ASP A 103 -9.84 -12.41 4.02
C ASP A 103 -10.00 -10.95 4.47
N LYS A 104 -9.16 -10.51 5.42
CA LYS A 104 -9.15 -9.12 5.89
C LYS A 104 -8.85 -8.14 4.75
N SER A 105 -7.82 -8.39 3.94
CA SER A 105 -7.45 -7.49 2.85
C SER A 105 -8.54 -7.40 1.78
N THR A 106 -9.26 -8.50 1.52
CA THR A 106 -10.45 -8.48 0.66
C THR A 106 -11.52 -7.55 1.24
N LYS A 107 -11.86 -7.70 2.53
CA LYS A 107 -12.89 -6.87 3.20
C LYS A 107 -12.51 -5.39 3.23
N ASP A 108 -11.24 -5.10 3.52
CA ASP A 108 -10.71 -3.75 3.53
C ASP A 108 -10.70 -3.15 2.11
N ALA A 109 -10.32 -3.93 1.09
CA ALA A 109 -10.40 -3.52 -0.32
C ALA A 109 -11.84 -3.25 -0.78
N THR A 110 -12.80 -4.08 -0.37
CA THR A 110 -14.22 -3.85 -0.63
C THR A 110 -14.69 -2.53 -0.02
N SER A 111 -14.38 -2.30 1.25
CA SER A 111 -14.74 -1.07 1.96
C SER A 111 -14.09 0.16 1.31
N PHE A 112 -12.83 0.02 0.89
CA PHE A 112 -12.10 1.03 0.15
C PHE A 112 -12.81 1.39 -1.16
N ALA A 113 -13.08 0.41 -2.02
CA ALA A 113 -13.70 0.64 -3.32
C ALA A 113 -15.10 1.26 -3.21
N VAL A 114 -15.90 0.81 -2.24
CA VAL A 114 -17.20 1.42 -1.91
C VAL A 114 -17.04 2.88 -1.49
N SER A 115 -16.08 3.17 -0.60
CA SER A 115 -15.81 4.54 -0.15
C SER A 115 -15.36 5.46 -1.29
N THR A 116 -14.56 4.94 -2.21
CA THR A 116 -14.10 5.66 -3.41
C THR A 116 -15.27 5.96 -4.35
N ALA A 117 -16.12 4.97 -4.63
CA ALA A 117 -17.30 5.16 -5.47
C ALA A 117 -18.28 6.19 -4.87
N ALA A 118 -18.49 6.16 -3.55
CA ALA A 118 -19.30 7.13 -2.83
C ALA A 118 -18.71 8.55 -2.92
N ALA A 119 -17.38 8.69 -2.79
CA ALA A 119 -16.72 9.98 -2.89
C ALA A 119 -16.77 10.59 -4.30
N ILE A 120 -16.69 9.76 -5.35
CA ILE A 120 -16.87 10.22 -6.74
C ILE A 120 -18.32 10.68 -6.97
N THR A 121 -19.29 9.94 -6.43
CA THR A 121 -20.71 10.32 -6.52
C THR A 121 -20.97 11.67 -5.85
N GLU A 122 -20.40 11.89 -4.67
CA GLU A 122 -20.51 13.17 -3.97
C GLU A 122 -19.85 14.31 -4.76
N LEU A 123 -18.68 14.05 -5.36
CA LEU A 123 -18.01 15.04 -6.20
C LEU A 123 -18.85 15.42 -7.42
N GLN A 124 -19.50 14.44 -8.06
CA GLN A 124 -20.41 14.69 -9.19
C GLN A 124 -21.62 15.54 -8.79
N ARG A 125 -22.19 15.29 -7.59
CA ARG A 125 -23.26 16.13 -7.03
C ARG A 125 -22.80 17.58 -6.87
N LEU A 126 -21.58 17.78 -6.36
CA LEU A 126 -21.00 19.11 -6.16
C LEU A 126 -20.68 19.82 -7.48
N VAL A 127 -20.21 19.10 -8.49
CA VAL A 127 -19.98 19.64 -9.84
C VAL A 127 -21.29 20.12 -10.47
N ASN A 128 -22.37 19.34 -10.33
CA ASN A 128 -23.69 19.74 -10.84
C ASN A 128 -24.23 20.98 -10.11
N ALA A 129 -24.05 21.06 -8.79
CA ALA A 129 -24.42 22.24 -8.02
C ALA A 129 -23.59 23.48 -8.41
N ALA A 130 -22.28 23.31 -8.63
CA ALA A 130 -21.41 24.38 -9.11
C ALA A 130 -21.86 24.91 -10.49
N ARG A 131 -22.25 24.03 -11.42
CA ARG A 131 -22.84 24.41 -12.72
C ARG A 131 -24.14 25.20 -12.59
N ALA A 132 -24.89 24.98 -11.51
CA ALA A 132 -26.10 25.74 -11.19
C ALA A 132 -25.80 27.07 -10.46
N GLY A 133 -24.53 27.46 -10.32
CA GLY A 133 -24.11 28.72 -9.69
C GLY A 133 -23.80 28.63 -8.20
N ASP A 134 -23.80 27.44 -7.60
CA ASP A 134 -23.44 27.26 -6.19
C ASP A 134 -21.91 27.37 -5.98
N LYS A 135 -21.47 28.56 -5.57
CA LYS A 135 -20.06 28.84 -5.25
C LYS A 135 -19.57 28.09 -4.00
N ALA A 136 -20.45 27.66 -3.10
CA ALA A 136 -20.06 26.83 -1.97
C ALA A 136 -19.75 25.39 -2.41
N ALA A 137 -20.49 24.87 -3.40
CA ALA A 137 -20.25 23.55 -3.97
C ALA A 137 -18.87 23.42 -4.63
N VAL A 138 -18.34 24.49 -5.23
CA VAL A 138 -16.96 24.50 -5.77
C VAL A 138 -15.94 24.24 -4.67
N ARG A 139 -16.03 24.96 -3.55
CA ARG A 139 -15.13 24.79 -2.40
C ARG A 139 -15.24 23.39 -1.79
N GLN A 140 -16.46 22.89 -1.63
CA GLN A 140 -16.70 21.53 -1.15
C GLN A 140 -16.16 20.47 -2.13
N GLY A 141 -16.29 20.69 -3.44
CA GLY A 141 -15.78 19.78 -4.48
C GLY A 141 -14.25 19.68 -4.45
N VAL A 142 -13.57 20.82 -4.31
CA VAL A 142 -12.11 20.85 -4.09
C VAL A 142 -11.73 20.09 -2.82
N VAL A 143 -12.49 20.26 -1.73
CA VAL A 143 -12.25 19.51 -0.49
C VAL A 143 -12.37 17.99 -0.72
N VAL A 144 -13.45 17.53 -1.36
CA VAL A 144 -13.67 16.11 -1.64
C VAL A 144 -12.56 15.53 -2.53
N LEU A 145 -12.11 16.26 -3.55
CA LEU A 145 -10.99 15.84 -4.40
C LEU A 145 -9.70 15.64 -3.63
N LEU A 146 -9.36 16.60 -2.77
CA LEU A 146 -8.14 16.54 -1.97
C LEU A 146 -8.19 15.39 -0.95
N ARG A 147 -9.37 15.11 -0.37
CA ARG A 147 -9.59 13.89 0.43
C ARG A 147 -9.41 12.63 -0.41
N ASN A 148 -9.79 12.65 -1.67
CA ASN A 148 -9.64 11.50 -2.56
C ASN A 148 -8.17 11.25 -2.97
N LEU A 149 -7.28 12.24 -2.86
CA LEU A 149 -5.84 11.99 -3.02
C LEU A 149 -5.29 11.08 -1.92
N SER A 150 -5.80 11.18 -0.68
CA SER A 150 -5.39 10.26 0.39
C SER A 150 -5.83 8.82 0.11
N LYS A 151 -6.97 8.64 -0.58
CA LYS A 151 -7.46 7.31 -0.99
C LYS A 151 -6.50 6.58 -1.92
N MET A 152 -5.78 7.28 -2.80
CA MET A 152 -4.77 6.63 -3.64
C MET A 152 -3.65 6.01 -2.80
N ILE A 153 -3.27 6.66 -1.70
CA ILE A 153 -2.24 6.19 -0.77
C ILE A 153 -2.78 5.05 0.10
N GLU A 154 -4.04 5.13 0.56
CA GLU A 154 -4.73 4.01 1.22
C GLU A 154 -4.75 2.76 0.32
N GLY A 155 -4.98 2.93 -0.99
CA GLY A 155 -4.90 1.85 -1.97
C GLY A 155 -3.52 1.19 -2.04
N GLN A 156 -2.44 1.98 -1.96
CA GLN A 156 -1.07 1.45 -1.88
C GLN A 156 -0.84 0.64 -0.61
N ALA A 157 -1.36 1.10 0.54
CA ALA A 157 -1.29 0.37 1.80
C ALA A 157 -2.01 -0.99 1.71
N LEU A 158 -3.20 -1.02 1.11
CA LEU A 158 -3.97 -2.25 0.91
C LEU A 158 -3.29 -3.23 -0.04
N ASN A 159 -2.69 -2.73 -1.12
CA ASN A 159 -1.88 -3.55 -2.03
C ASN A 159 -0.68 -4.15 -1.30
N ALA A 160 0.03 -3.36 -0.48
CA ALA A 160 1.14 -3.86 0.32
C ALA A 160 0.69 -4.98 1.28
N ARG A 161 -0.40 -4.79 2.04
CA ARG A 161 -0.95 -5.83 2.92
C ARG A 161 -1.36 -7.09 2.16
N SER A 162 -1.95 -6.95 0.99
CA SER A 162 -2.35 -8.07 0.15
C SER A 162 -1.15 -8.87 -0.33
N ARG A 163 -0.04 -8.20 -0.71
CA ARG A 163 1.22 -8.87 -1.04
C ARG A 163 1.86 -9.56 0.18
N ALA A 164 1.84 -8.92 1.35
CA ALA A 164 2.38 -9.49 2.58
C ALA A 164 1.68 -10.82 2.97
N ALA A 165 0.43 -11.01 2.56
CA ALA A 165 -0.32 -12.25 2.81
C ALA A 165 0.22 -13.45 2.01
N LEU A 166 0.94 -13.22 0.90
CA LEU A 166 1.60 -14.26 0.10
C LEU A 166 3.03 -14.56 0.58
N MET A 167 3.56 -13.74 1.48
CA MET A 167 4.93 -13.88 1.95
C MET A 167 5.00 -14.87 3.11
N THR A 168 6.14 -15.58 3.19
CA THR A 168 6.41 -16.57 4.22
C THR A 168 6.15 -16.00 5.61
N PRO A 169 5.27 -16.61 6.43
CA PRO A 169 5.09 -16.20 7.82
C PRO A 169 6.43 -16.25 8.55
N GLY A 170 6.74 -15.20 9.31
CA GLY A 170 8.01 -15.16 10.03
C GLY A 170 9.19 -14.58 9.25
N SER A 171 9.04 -14.22 7.96
CA SER A 171 10.15 -13.65 7.20
C SER A 171 10.35 -12.16 7.44
N SER A 172 11.57 -11.69 7.18
CA SER A 172 11.91 -10.26 7.20
C SER A 172 11.20 -9.47 6.08
N ASP A 173 11.14 -10.00 4.86
CA ASP A 173 10.47 -9.36 3.71
C ASP A 173 8.97 -9.09 3.96
N ARG A 174 8.30 -10.00 4.68
CA ARG A 174 6.90 -9.81 5.08
C ARG A 174 6.74 -8.61 6.01
N GLU A 175 7.65 -8.44 6.97
CA GLU A 175 7.63 -7.31 7.90
C GLU A 175 8.02 -6.00 7.23
N MET A 176 8.94 -6.02 6.25
CA MET A 176 9.20 -4.84 5.41
C MET A 176 7.94 -4.39 4.67
N THR A 177 7.19 -5.34 4.11
CA THR A 177 5.96 -5.04 3.37
C THR A 177 4.85 -4.51 4.29
N PHE A 178 4.72 -5.04 5.51
CA PHE A 178 3.82 -4.45 6.50
C PHE A 178 4.26 -3.06 6.94
N THR A 179 5.56 -2.84 7.13
CA THR A 179 6.10 -1.53 7.45
C THR A 179 5.75 -0.51 6.37
N GLN A 180 5.90 -0.86 5.10
CA GLN A 180 5.46 -0.02 3.97
C GLN A 180 3.96 0.28 4.03
N ALA A 181 3.12 -0.72 4.31
CA ALA A 181 1.69 -0.50 4.44
C ALA A 181 1.35 0.48 5.57
N ASN A 182 2.02 0.38 6.71
CA ASN A 182 1.82 1.28 7.85
C ASN A 182 2.30 2.70 7.54
N LEU A 183 3.42 2.84 6.81
CA LEU A 183 3.88 4.16 6.34
C LEU A 183 2.85 4.80 5.40
N TYR A 184 2.29 4.06 4.45
CA TYR A 184 1.24 4.56 3.57
C TYR A 184 -0.02 4.98 4.33
N ASP A 185 -0.47 4.22 5.32
CA ASP A 185 -1.59 4.62 6.19
C ASP A 185 -1.31 5.94 6.91
N GLY A 186 -0.09 6.11 7.44
CA GLY A 186 0.32 7.33 8.13
C GLY A 186 0.31 8.55 7.20
N VAL A 187 0.88 8.40 5.99
CA VAL A 187 0.86 9.47 4.97
C VAL A 187 -0.58 9.77 4.55
N ALA A 188 -1.40 8.75 4.30
CA ALA A 188 -2.81 8.91 3.96
C ALA A 188 -3.59 9.65 5.05
N ALA A 189 -3.31 9.38 6.33
CA ALA A 189 -3.91 10.10 7.44
C ALA A 189 -3.50 11.58 7.48
N ALA A 190 -2.23 11.89 7.21
CA ALA A 190 -1.72 13.26 7.23
C ALA A 190 -2.20 14.13 6.05
N MET A 191 -2.47 13.53 4.89
CA MET A 191 -2.82 14.24 3.66
C MET A 191 -4.06 15.17 3.81
N PRO A 192 -5.20 14.73 4.38
CA PRO A 192 -6.36 15.63 4.58
C PRO A 192 -6.07 16.83 5.49
N TYR A 193 -5.12 16.72 6.43
CA TYR A 193 -4.76 17.83 7.33
C TYR A 193 -4.01 18.96 6.61
N LEU A 194 -3.14 18.62 5.64
CA LEU A 194 -2.47 19.60 4.78
C LEU A 194 -3.45 20.52 4.05
N TYR A 195 -4.67 20.04 3.81
CA TYR A 195 -5.72 20.78 3.13
C TYR A 195 -6.77 21.35 4.09
N GLY A 196 -6.55 21.24 5.41
CA GLY A 196 -7.42 21.82 6.43
C GLY A 196 -8.78 21.15 6.56
N GLN A 197 -8.87 19.86 6.27
CA GLN A 197 -10.16 19.15 6.15
C GLN A 197 -10.56 18.33 7.38
N VAL A 198 -9.61 18.12 8.28
CA VAL A 198 -9.73 17.26 9.45
C VAL A 198 -9.09 17.94 10.66
N ASP A 199 -9.54 17.57 11.85
CA ASP A 199 -9.00 18.13 13.08
C ASP A 199 -7.57 17.61 13.35
N ALA A 200 -6.78 18.46 14.01
CA ALA A 200 -5.38 18.18 14.31
C ALA A 200 -5.23 16.94 15.20
N SER A 201 -6.03 16.84 16.27
CA SER A 201 -5.89 15.79 17.28
C SER A 201 -6.17 14.39 16.74
N SER A 202 -7.26 14.21 16.00
CA SER A 202 -7.63 12.94 15.36
C SER A 202 -6.61 12.54 14.29
N THR A 203 -6.12 13.51 13.53
CA THR A 203 -5.09 13.25 12.52
C THR A 203 -3.79 12.81 13.14
N ALA A 204 -3.28 13.57 14.12
CA ALA A 204 -2.08 13.22 14.85
C ALA A 204 -2.19 11.82 15.47
N GLY A 205 -3.32 11.49 16.11
CA GLY A 205 -3.55 10.17 16.68
C GLY A 205 -3.44 9.03 15.65
N LYS A 206 -4.00 9.21 14.44
CA LYS A 206 -3.87 8.24 13.34
C LYS A 206 -2.44 8.11 12.83
N VAL A 207 -1.75 9.23 12.67
CA VAL A 207 -0.34 9.25 12.23
C VAL A 207 0.55 8.55 13.27
N ARG A 208 0.34 8.82 14.57
CA ARG A 208 1.03 8.14 15.69
C ARG A 208 0.75 6.63 15.70
N GLN A 209 -0.49 6.23 15.49
CA GLN A 209 -0.85 4.82 15.44
C GLN A 209 -0.11 4.10 14.30
N ALA A 210 -0.09 4.71 13.11
CA ALA A 210 0.65 4.20 11.96
C ALA A 210 2.17 4.15 12.23
N GLN A 211 2.72 5.21 12.84
CA GLN A 211 4.12 5.27 13.26
C GLN A 211 4.47 4.13 14.23
N ALA A 212 3.70 3.94 15.30
CA ALA A 212 3.94 2.91 16.30
C ALA A 212 3.87 1.49 15.68
N ALA A 213 2.87 1.24 14.83
CA ALA A 213 2.75 -0.03 14.12
C ALA A 213 3.96 -0.27 13.18
N ALA A 214 4.43 0.77 12.48
CA ALA A 214 5.62 0.67 11.63
C ALA A 214 6.92 0.43 12.44
N GLN A 215 7.06 1.07 13.61
CA GLN A 215 8.20 0.82 14.51
C GLN A 215 8.22 -0.62 15.00
N GLU A 216 7.07 -1.17 15.37
CA GLU A 216 6.93 -2.55 15.80
C GLU A 216 7.34 -3.52 14.68
N THR A 217 6.81 -3.34 13.47
CA THR A 217 7.14 -4.22 12.34
C THR A 217 8.61 -4.11 11.92
N ILE A 218 9.23 -2.93 12.02
CA ILE A 218 10.69 -2.79 11.81
C ILE A 218 11.48 -3.57 12.86
N ALA A 219 11.11 -3.44 14.13
CA ALA A 219 11.82 -4.12 15.22
C ALA A 219 11.72 -5.65 15.09
N VAL A 220 10.54 -6.16 14.74
CA VAL A 220 10.32 -7.59 14.48
C VAL A 220 11.06 -8.02 13.21
N GLY A 221 10.97 -7.24 12.14
CA GLY A 221 11.60 -7.53 10.85
C GLY A 221 13.13 -7.60 10.91
N ARG A 222 13.78 -6.68 11.65
CA ARG A 222 15.23 -6.71 11.86
C ARG A 222 15.67 -7.96 12.61
N LYS A 223 14.97 -8.34 13.68
CA LYS A 223 15.28 -9.58 14.42
C LYS A 223 15.15 -10.83 13.54
N ARG A 224 14.18 -10.84 12.62
CA ARG A 224 14.01 -11.93 11.65
C ARG A 224 15.13 -11.95 10.63
N LEU A 225 15.52 -10.80 10.10
CA LEU A 225 16.65 -10.69 9.18
C LEU A 225 17.95 -11.16 9.84
N ASP A 226 18.21 -10.76 11.09
CA ASP A 226 19.40 -11.22 11.81
C ASP A 226 19.40 -12.75 11.98
N ALA A 227 18.23 -13.35 12.23
CA ALA A 227 18.08 -14.80 12.33
C ALA A 227 18.25 -15.50 10.97
N GLU A 228 17.73 -14.94 9.87
CA GLU A 228 17.91 -15.42 8.50
C GLU A 228 19.40 -15.38 8.10
N ILE A 229 20.09 -14.26 8.37
CA ILE A 229 21.53 -14.10 8.13
C ILE A 229 22.34 -15.17 8.87
N GLU A 230 22.03 -15.41 10.15
CA GLU A 230 22.74 -16.40 10.94
C GLU A 230 22.45 -17.82 10.48
N ALA A 231 21.20 -18.13 10.12
CA ALA A 231 20.83 -19.43 9.55
C ALA A 231 21.61 -19.71 8.27
N ASP A 232 21.72 -18.74 7.37
CA ASP A 232 22.48 -18.86 6.13
C ASP A 232 23.98 -19.00 6.39
N ARG A 233 24.51 -18.23 7.34
CA ARG A 233 25.90 -18.38 7.75
C ARG A 233 26.19 -19.80 8.23
N LEU A 234 25.29 -20.41 9.00
CA LEU A 234 25.42 -21.80 9.45
C LEU A 234 25.29 -22.80 8.31
N GLU A 235 24.30 -22.64 7.41
CA GLU A 235 24.10 -23.52 6.25
C GLU A 235 25.33 -23.55 5.34
N PHE A 236 25.94 -22.38 5.09
CA PHE A 236 27.12 -22.24 4.25
C PHE A 236 28.46 -22.34 5.01
N LYS A 237 28.47 -22.92 6.22
CA LYS A 237 29.68 -23.14 7.05
C LYS A 237 30.54 -21.86 7.22
N GLY A 238 29.89 -20.71 7.30
CA GLY A 238 30.52 -19.40 7.47
C GLY A 238 30.86 -18.65 6.18
N ALA A 239 30.61 -19.21 5.00
CA ALA A 239 30.97 -18.61 3.71
C ALA A 239 29.78 -18.60 2.72
N PRO A 240 28.74 -17.79 2.98
CA PRO A 240 27.61 -17.66 2.06
C PRO A 240 28.04 -17.08 0.71
N PRO A 241 27.36 -17.44 -0.40
CA PRO A 241 27.62 -16.86 -1.71
C PRO A 241 27.52 -15.32 -1.70
N GLN A 242 28.37 -14.64 -2.48
CA GLN A 242 28.41 -13.17 -2.52
C GLN A 242 27.06 -12.54 -2.87
N ALA A 243 26.28 -13.18 -3.74
CA ALA A 243 24.94 -12.71 -4.11
C ALA A 243 23.97 -12.74 -2.90
N LEU A 244 24.06 -13.75 -2.04
CA LEU A 244 23.25 -13.86 -0.83
C LEU A 244 23.67 -12.82 0.21
N THR A 245 24.98 -12.64 0.43
CA THR A 245 25.53 -11.57 1.28
C THR A 245 25.05 -10.19 0.82
N LYS A 246 25.02 -9.95 -0.50
CA LYS A 246 24.53 -8.69 -1.06
C LYS A 246 23.02 -8.50 -0.85
N THR A 247 22.22 -9.57 -0.95
CA THR A 247 20.79 -9.53 -0.62
C THR A 247 20.56 -9.11 0.84
N HIS A 248 21.29 -9.70 1.79
CA HIS A 248 21.19 -9.33 3.21
C HIS A 248 21.59 -7.88 3.48
N GLN A 249 22.62 -7.38 2.79
CA GLN A 249 23.02 -5.98 2.89
C GLN A 249 21.88 -5.05 2.41
N ILE A 250 21.30 -5.34 1.24
CA ILE A 250 20.17 -4.55 0.71
C ILE A 250 18.97 -4.57 1.67
N GLN A 251 18.65 -5.74 2.24
CA GLN A 251 17.57 -5.87 3.22
C GLN A 251 17.83 -5.06 4.50
N THR A 252 19.09 -5.04 4.96
CA THR A 252 19.52 -4.22 6.11
C THR A 252 19.35 -2.73 5.80
N ASP A 253 19.82 -2.29 4.63
CA ASP A 253 19.71 -0.90 4.17
C ASP A 253 18.25 -0.47 3.95
N LEU A 254 17.41 -1.40 3.50
CA LEU A 254 15.98 -1.20 3.35
C LEU A 254 15.30 -0.96 4.71
N PHE A 255 15.59 -1.76 5.74
CA PHE A 255 15.10 -1.49 7.10
C PHE A 255 15.65 -0.19 7.70
N ALA A 256 16.86 0.23 7.32
CA ALA A 256 17.40 1.53 7.73
C ALA A 256 16.63 2.68 7.07
N SER A 257 16.28 2.56 5.79
CA SER A 257 15.46 3.55 5.09
C SER A 257 14.04 3.61 5.62
N LEU A 258 13.40 2.46 5.87
CA LEU A 258 12.08 2.41 6.49
C LEU A 258 12.07 3.06 7.88
N ALA A 259 13.11 2.87 8.68
CA ALA A 259 13.23 3.54 9.98
C ALA A 259 13.29 5.07 9.85
N ARG A 260 14.04 5.60 8.88
CA ARG A 260 14.05 7.05 8.58
C ARG A 260 12.70 7.56 8.12
N SER A 261 11.98 6.80 7.28
CA SER A 261 10.59 7.13 6.92
C SER A 261 9.67 7.19 8.13
N VAL A 262 9.84 6.28 9.10
CA VAL A 262 9.05 6.29 10.34
C VAL A 262 9.41 7.50 11.23
N GLU A 263 10.67 7.90 11.29
CA GLU A 263 11.08 9.14 11.99
C GLU A 263 10.44 10.38 11.35
N ILE A 264 10.42 10.47 10.01
CA ILE A 264 9.73 11.53 9.28
C ILE A 264 8.24 11.55 9.64
N LEU A 265 7.59 10.37 9.67
CA LEU A 265 6.19 10.25 10.04
C LEU A 265 5.92 10.71 11.48
N GLY A 266 6.84 10.42 12.41
CA GLY A 266 6.79 10.93 13.78
C GLY A 266 6.90 12.45 13.84
N GLY A 267 7.84 13.03 13.09
CA GLY A 267 7.97 14.50 12.97
C GLY A 267 6.73 15.16 12.37
N MET A 268 6.04 14.49 11.44
CA MET A 268 4.75 14.96 10.94
C MET A 268 3.69 14.97 12.04
N ALA A 269 3.58 13.90 12.85
CA ALA A 269 2.66 13.85 13.97
C ALA A 269 2.92 14.99 14.98
N ASP A 270 4.19 15.19 15.36
CA ASP A 270 4.60 16.26 16.29
C ASP A 270 4.15 17.64 15.78
N LYS A 271 4.35 17.92 14.48
CA LYS A 271 3.94 19.19 13.85
C LYS A 271 2.43 19.36 13.82
N ILE A 272 1.68 18.29 13.53
CA ILE A 272 0.22 18.32 13.53
C ILE A 272 -0.31 18.61 14.93
N GLU A 273 0.25 17.96 15.97
CA GLU A 273 -0.10 18.17 17.38
C GLU A 273 0.17 19.61 17.84
N ALA A 274 1.30 20.17 17.41
CA ALA A 274 1.67 21.56 17.71
C ALA A 274 0.82 22.61 16.95
N GLY A 275 -0.08 22.19 16.04
CA GLY A 275 -0.78 23.12 15.15
C GLY A 275 0.15 23.84 14.18
N GLY A 276 1.29 23.21 13.86
CA GLY A 276 2.36 23.77 13.03
C GLY A 276 1.90 24.14 11.62
N GLU A 277 2.70 24.99 10.96
CA GLU A 277 2.39 25.44 9.61
C GLU A 277 2.32 24.25 8.63
N ARG A 278 1.25 24.19 7.82
CA ARG A 278 1.02 23.13 6.83
C ARG A 278 2.14 23.02 5.79
N THR A 279 2.85 24.13 5.54
CA THR A 279 4.05 24.20 4.69
C THR A 279 5.20 23.32 5.21
N ALA A 280 5.35 23.21 6.54
CA ALA A 280 6.38 22.36 7.16
C ALA A 280 6.09 20.86 6.96
N LEU A 281 4.82 20.46 6.87
CA LEU A 281 4.42 19.08 6.56
C LEU A 281 4.66 18.70 5.09
N ALA A 282 4.56 19.66 4.17
CA ALA A 282 4.86 19.42 2.75
C ALA A 282 6.35 19.09 2.52
N GLN A 283 7.24 19.67 3.34
CA GLN A 283 8.67 19.32 3.33
C GLN A 283 8.89 17.88 3.81
N ASP A 284 8.19 17.45 4.86
CA ASP A 284 8.27 16.07 5.36
C ASP A 284 7.78 15.06 4.32
N LEU A 285 6.70 15.36 3.59
CA LEU A 285 6.24 14.52 2.48
C LEU A 285 7.30 14.42 1.37
N THR A 286 8.04 15.50 1.10
CA THR A 286 9.13 15.48 0.12
C THR A 286 10.28 14.59 0.60
N ALA A 287 10.64 14.66 1.88
CA ALA A 287 11.63 13.78 2.49
C ALA A 287 11.17 12.32 2.48
N MET A 288 9.89 12.06 2.78
CA MET A 288 9.28 10.72 2.71
C MET A 288 9.38 10.15 1.30
N LYS A 289 9.06 10.96 0.28
CA LYS A 289 9.16 10.56 -1.12
C LYS A 289 10.59 10.23 -1.54
N ALA A 290 11.57 10.99 -1.04
CA ALA A 290 12.97 10.72 -1.30
C ALA A 290 13.44 9.38 -0.69
N GLU A 291 12.96 9.02 0.51
CA GLU A 291 13.21 7.68 1.06
C GLU A 291 12.47 6.60 0.28
N GLU A 292 11.21 6.81 -0.13
CA GLU A 292 10.48 5.86 -0.98
C GLU A 292 11.23 5.58 -2.29
N ASP A 293 11.79 6.61 -2.93
CA ASP A 293 12.58 6.43 -4.16
C ASP A 293 13.82 5.57 -3.95
N LYS A 294 14.53 5.76 -2.82
CA LYS A 294 15.66 4.90 -2.44
C LYS A 294 15.20 3.45 -2.22
N GLN A 295 14.08 3.27 -1.54
CA GLN A 295 13.49 1.94 -1.29
C GLN A 295 13.14 1.23 -2.60
N GLN A 296 12.55 1.94 -3.56
CA GLN A 296 12.24 1.36 -4.87
C GLN A 296 13.50 0.93 -5.64
N VAL A 297 14.59 1.69 -5.56
CA VAL A 297 15.87 1.30 -6.17
C VAL A 297 16.41 0.01 -5.52
N MET A 298 16.42 -0.05 -4.19
CA MET A 298 16.87 -1.23 -3.44
C MET A 298 16.04 -2.49 -3.77
N VAL A 299 14.72 -2.37 -3.83
CA VAL A 299 13.83 -3.48 -4.22
C VAL A 299 14.12 -3.96 -5.65
N ARG A 300 14.36 -3.06 -6.60
CA ARG A 300 14.72 -3.45 -7.98
C ARG A 300 16.06 -4.17 -8.02
N GLU A 301 17.03 -3.74 -7.23
CA GLU A 301 18.33 -4.39 -7.11
C GLU A 301 18.20 -5.80 -6.53
N GLN A 302 17.40 -5.96 -5.46
CA GLN A 302 17.11 -7.27 -4.85
C GLN A 302 16.47 -8.24 -5.87
N ILE A 303 15.50 -7.77 -6.65
CA ILE A 303 14.86 -8.58 -7.71
C ILE A 303 15.89 -9.00 -8.78
N ALA A 304 16.76 -8.09 -9.20
CA ALA A 304 17.79 -8.38 -10.19
C ALA A 304 18.79 -9.44 -9.69
N LEU A 305 19.19 -9.36 -8.41
CA LEU A 305 20.05 -10.36 -7.76
C LEU A 305 19.36 -11.72 -7.66
N GLY A 306 18.09 -11.75 -7.25
CA GLY A 306 17.28 -12.98 -7.25
C GLY A 306 17.27 -13.67 -8.61
N ALA A 307 17.05 -12.91 -9.69
CA ALA A 307 17.08 -13.44 -11.06
C ALA A 307 18.48 -13.92 -11.51
N GLN A 308 19.57 -13.38 -10.95
CA GLN A 308 20.92 -13.88 -11.21
C GLN A 308 21.18 -15.20 -10.48
N MET A 309 20.78 -15.30 -9.21
CA MET A 309 20.95 -16.53 -8.41
C MET A 309 20.19 -17.71 -9.02
N VAL A 310 18.94 -17.50 -9.46
CA VAL A 310 18.14 -18.55 -10.12
C VAL A 310 18.75 -18.99 -11.45
N ARG A 311 19.35 -18.07 -12.21
CA ARG A 311 20.01 -18.39 -13.48
C ARG A 311 21.34 -19.11 -13.29
N GLY A 312 22.10 -18.78 -12.24
CA GLY A 312 23.37 -19.44 -11.92
C GLY A 312 23.22 -20.83 -11.28
N ALA A 313 22.03 -21.18 -10.80
CA ALA A 313 21.72 -22.49 -10.22
C ALA A 313 21.20 -23.53 -11.24
N ARG A 314 21.01 -23.13 -12.50
CA ARG A 314 20.63 -24.00 -13.63
C ARG A 314 21.83 -24.29 -14.52
#